data_AF-A0A3D4S1U9-F1
#
_entry.id   AF-A0A3D4S1U9-F1
#
_cell.length_a   1.000
_cell.length_b   1.000
_cell.length_c   1.000
_cell.angle_alpha   90.00
_cell.angle_beta   90.00
_cell.angle_gamma   90.00
#
_symmetry.space_group_name_H-M   'P 1'
#
loop_
_entity.id
_entity.type
_entity.pdbx_description
1 polymer ?
#
loop_
_entity_poly.entity_id
_entity_poly.type
_entity_poly.pdbx_seq_one_letter_code
_entity_poly.pdbx_strand_id
1 'polypeptide(L)'
;MVISENFNKDQGILEPMVSAMPQHIGKPQAKLRGCQNLRPGGLGQALDKTLIAEVVDMYPQVDLFLLCVDRNRDKTRREKLDNMERYIGDITSKSLSAEHAWQVVEVWILAGLERLVESVRH
;
A
#
# COMPACT_ATOMS: atom_id res chain seq x y z
N MET A 1 2.90 -4.43 6.53
CA MET A 1 1.59 -4.82 5.98
C MET A 1 1.17 -3.81 4.94
N VAL A 2 0.57 -4.26 3.84
CA VAL A 2 0.06 -3.40 2.75
C VAL A 2 -1.44 -3.24 2.89
N ILE A 3 -1.92 -2.01 2.91
CA ILE A 3 -3.34 -1.62 2.92
C ILE A 3 -3.60 -0.92 1.59
N SER A 4 -4.58 -1.39 0.83
CA SER A 4 -4.94 -0.81 -0.48
C SER A 4 -6.38 -0.31 -0.47
N GLU A 5 -6.68 0.75 -1.23
CA GLU A 5 -8.04 1.28 -1.39
C GLU A 5 -9.02 0.23 -1.91
N ASN A 6 -8.58 -0.67 -2.78
CA ASN A 6 -9.38 -1.82 -3.20
C ASN A 6 -8.57 -3.12 -3.22
N PHE A 7 -8.50 -3.80 -2.07
CA PHE A 7 -7.77 -5.07 -1.92
C PHE A 7 -8.04 -6.08 -3.05
N ASN A 8 -9.32 -6.31 -3.38
CA ASN A 8 -9.70 -7.31 -4.39
C ASN A 8 -9.22 -6.96 -5.81
N LYS A 9 -9.03 -5.68 -6.12
CA LYS A 9 -8.58 -5.22 -7.44
C LYS A 9 -7.08 -4.97 -7.49
N ASP A 10 -6.52 -4.45 -6.41
CA ASP A 10 -5.16 -3.91 -6.41
C ASP A 10 -4.14 -4.95 -5.96
N GLN A 11 -4.53 -5.97 -5.18
CA GLN A 11 -3.59 -6.92 -4.61
C GLN A 11 -2.78 -7.67 -5.68
N GLY A 12 -3.40 -8.08 -6.78
CA GLY A 12 -2.71 -8.81 -7.85
C GLY A 12 -1.54 -8.02 -8.46
N ILE A 13 -1.59 -6.69 -8.38
CA ILE A 13 -0.54 -5.80 -8.87
C ILE A 13 0.40 -5.40 -7.72
N LEU A 14 -0.12 -5.06 -6.55
CA LEU A 14 0.66 -4.59 -5.41
C LEU A 14 1.52 -5.69 -4.79
N GLU A 15 1.03 -6.93 -4.74
CA GLU A 15 1.73 -8.05 -4.11
C GLU A 15 3.09 -8.36 -4.71
N PRO A 16 3.25 -8.58 -6.04
CA PRO A 16 4.57 -8.83 -6.62
C PRO A 16 5.51 -7.64 -6.46
N MET A 17 4.99 -6.42 -6.54
CA MET A 17 5.79 -5.20 -6.42
C MET A 17 6.33 -5.00 -5.01
N VAL A 18 5.46 -5.04 -4.01
CA VAL A 18 5.88 -4.86 -2.63
C VAL A 18 6.76 -6.04 -2.22
N SER A 19 6.52 -7.26 -2.73
CA SER A 19 7.38 -8.43 -2.48
C SER A 19 8.83 -8.26 -2.94
N ALA A 20 9.07 -7.48 -3.99
CA ALA A 20 10.43 -7.19 -4.47
C ALA A 20 11.15 -6.12 -3.62
N MET A 21 10.40 -5.20 -2.99
CA MET A 21 10.99 -4.05 -2.28
C MET A 21 11.93 -4.44 -1.13
N PRO A 22 11.59 -5.37 -0.21
CA PRO A 22 12.48 -5.73 0.89
C PRO A 22 13.84 -6.23 0.43
N GLN A 23 13.90 -7.01 -0.65
CA GLN A 23 15.16 -7.50 -1.21
C GLN A 23 16.01 -6.34 -1.71
N HIS A 24 15.40 -5.39 -2.41
CA HIS A 24 16.09 -4.23 -2.97
C HIS A 24 16.65 -3.29 -1.90
N ILE A 25 15.93 -3.09 -0.78
CA ILE A 25 16.35 -2.21 0.32
C ILE A 25 17.23 -2.93 1.36
N GLY A 26 17.74 -4.13 1.06
CA GLY A 26 18.64 -4.88 1.96
C GLY A 26 17.95 -5.52 3.16
N LYS A 27 16.62 -5.70 3.13
CA LYS A 27 15.81 -6.39 4.16
C LYS A 27 15.13 -7.65 3.61
N PRO A 28 15.85 -8.63 3.05
CA PRO A 28 15.26 -9.78 2.36
C PRO A 28 14.39 -10.70 3.26
N GLN A 29 14.54 -10.59 4.59
CA GLN A 29 13.77 -11.37 5.56
C GLN A 29 12.47 -10.67 6.01
N ALA A 30 12.16 -9.48 5.49
CA ALA A 30 10.94 -8.77 5.87
C ALA A 30 9.71 -9.58 5.43
N LYS A 31 8.81 -9.86 6.37
CA LYS A 31 7.57 -10.56 6.08
C LYS A 31 6.54 -9.59 5.54
N LEU A 32 6.04 -9.88 4.34
CA LEU A 32 5.00 -9.09 3.71
C LEU A 32 3.64 -9.79 3.84
N ARG A 33 2.62 -8.96 4.04
CA ARG A 33 1.23 -9.37 4.17
C ARG A 33 0.34 -8.28 3.61
N GLY A 34 -0.60 -8.66 2.75
CA GLY A 34 -1.72 -7.81 2.35
C GLY A 34 -2.81 -7.77 3.42
N CYS A 35 -3.40 -6.61 3.64
CA CYS A 35 -4.52 -6.43 4.56
C CYS A 35 -5.82 -6.86 3.87
N GLN A 36 -6.24 -8.10 4.13
CA GLN A 36 -7.40 -8.71 3.46
C GLN A 36 -8.75 -8.26 4.03
N ASN A 37 -8.76 -7.70 5.24
CA ASN A 37 -9.98 -7.42 6.02
C ASN A 37 -10.10 -5.96 6.42
N LEU A 38 -10.27 -5.06 5.44
CA LEU A 38 -10.98 -3.81 5.70
C LEU A 38 -12.48 -4.17 5.75
N ARG A 39 -13.08 -4.26 6.94
CA ARG A 39 -14.50 -4.64 7.14
C ARG A 39 -15.45 -3.63 6.41
N PRO A 40 -16.70 -4.00 6.07
CA PRO A 40 -17.28 -3.77 4.75
C PRO A 40 -17.88 -2.36 4.52
N GLY A 41 -17.67 -1.79 3.32
CA GLY A 41 -18.47 -0.68 2.80
C GLY A 41 -17.98 0.05 1.54
N GLY A 42 -16.80 -0.25 0.98
CA GLY A 42 -16.45 0.14 -0.40
C GLY A 42 -15.30 1.14 -0.56
N LEU A 43 -15.11 1.55 -1.82
CA LEU A 43 -13.96 2.25 -2.45
C LEU A 43 -13.42 3.53 -1.76
N GLY A 44 -13.97 3.98 -0.63
CA GLY A 44 -13.57 5.24 0.04
C GLY A 44 -13.00 5.10 1.46
N GLN A 45 -12.96 3.89 2.02
CA GLN A 45 -12.66 3.68 3.44
C GLN A 45 -11.17 3.70 3.81
N ALA A 46 -10.28 3.54 2.84
CA ALA A 46 -8.83 3.62 3.06
C ALA A 46 -8.34 5.01 3.52
N LEU A 47 -9.21 6.02 3.49
CA LEU A 47 -8.97 7.37 4.02
C LEU A 47 -9.66 7.63 5.37
N ASP A 48 -10.36 6.64 5.95
CA ASP A 48 -10.95 6.76 7.28
C ASP A 48 -9.88 6.50 8.36
N LYS A 49 -9.57 7.53 9.15
CA LYS A 49 -8.54 7.47 10.18
C LYS A 49 -8.86 6.47 11.28
N THR A 50 -10.14 6.34 11.64
CA THR A 50 -10.58 5.41 12.68
C THR A 50 -10.37 3.97 12.23
N LEU A 51 -10.73 3.68 10.99
CA LEU A 51 -10.52 2.36 10.40
C LEU A 51 -9.03 2.00 10.32
N ILE A 52 -8.18 2.94 9.90
CA ILE A 52 -6.73 2.69 9.84
C ILE A 52 -6.16 2.46 11.25
N ALA A 53 -6.60 3.21 12.26
CA ALA A 53 -6.20 2.96 13.65
C ALA A 53 -6.62 1.56 14.13
N GLU A 54 -7.86 1.14 13.87
CA GLU A 54 -8.34 -0.20 14.20
C GLU A 54 -7.50 -1.30 13.52
N VAL A 55 -7.14 -1.10 12.24
CA VAL A 55 -6.25 -2.02 11.53
C VAL A 55 -4.87 -2.04 12.18
N VAL A 56 -4.30 -0.89 12.50
CA VAL A 56 -2.98 -0.80 13.14
C VAL A 56 -2.98 -1.55 14.48
N ASP A 57 -4.05 -1.44 15.26
CA ASP A 57 -4.20 -2.14 16.55
C ASP A 57 -4.41 -3.66 16.39
N MET A 58 -5.15 -4.08 15.36
CA MET A 58 -5.43 -5.50 15.09
C MET A 58 -4.17 -6.31 14.74
N TYR A 59 -3.11 -5.65 14.29
CA TYR A 59 -1.85 -6.31 13.90
C TYR A 59 -0.68 -5.81 14.78
N PRO A 60 -0.58 -6.25 16.05
CA PRO A 60 0.50 -5.88 16.98
C PRO A 60 1.89 -6.27 16.49
N GLN A 61 1.99 -7.34 15.70
CA GLN A 61 3.24 -7.89 15.17
C GLN A 61 3.79 -7.17 13.92
N VAL A 62 3.12 -6.12 13.44
CA VAL A 62 3.52 -5.39 12.24
C VAL A 62 4.18 -4.08 12.65
N ASP A 63 5.42 -3.89 12.20
CA ASP A 63 6.20 -2.67 12.49
C ASP A 63 5.90 -1.52 11.51
N LEU A 64 5.59 -1.87 10.26
CA LEU A 64 5.40 -0.93 9.15
C LEU A 64 4.12 -1.24 8.37
N PHE A 65 3.31 -0.20 8.16
CA PHE A 65 2.10 -0.20 7.36
C PHE A 65 2.33 0.67 6.13
N LEU A 66 1.99 0.14 4.96
CA LEU A 66 2.03 0.86 3.69
C LEU A 66 0.59 1.01 3.21
N LEU A 67 0.08 2.25 3.16
CA LEU A 67 -1.25 2.59 2.67
C LEU A 67 -1.14 3.10 1.24
N CYS A 68 -1.67 2.34 0.28
CA CYS A 68 -1.70 2.68 -1.14
C CYS A 68 -3.12 3.11 -1.54
N VAL A 69 -3.28 4.35 -1.98
CA VAL A 69 -4.56 4.92 -2.41
C VAL A 69 -4.48 5.37 -3.86
N ASP A 70 -5.51 5.12 -4.66
CA ASP A 70 -5.55 5.57 -6.05
C ASP A 70 -5.58 7.11 -6.10
N ARG A 71 -4.93 7.65 -7.14
CA ARG A 71 -5.04 9.06 -7.49
C ARG A 71 -6.38 9.32 -8.18
N ASN A 72 -7.44 9.34 -7.39
CA ASN A 72 -8.61 10.13 -7.78
C ASN A 72 -8.17 11.59 -7.95
N ARG A 73 -8.78 12.33 -8.90
CA ARG A 73 -8.45 13.73 -9.25
C ARG A 73 -8.77 14.76 -8.15
N ASP A 74 -8.65 14.39 -6.89
CA ASP A 74 -8.85 15.21 -5.70
C ASP A 74 -7.52 15.85 -5.28
N LYS A 75 -7.42 17.19 -5.40
CA LYS A 75 -6.24 17.97 -5.03
C LYS A 75 -5.95 17.93 -3.52
N THR A 76 -6.94 17.63 -2.68
CA THR A 76 -6.80 17.57 -1.21
C THR A 76 -6.27 16.22 -0.72
N ARG A 77 -6.10 15.24 -1.62
CA ARG A 77 -5.82 13.86 -1.21
C ARG A 77 -4.42 13.67 -0.62
N ARG A 78 -3.39 14.39 -1.07
CA ARG A 78 -2.05 14.36 -0.40
C ARG A 78 -2.14 14.86 1.04
N GLU A 79 -2.82 15.98 1.25
CA GLU A 79 -3.03 16.53 2.60
C GLU A 79 -3.78 15.54 3.51
N LYS A 80 -4.76 14.80 2.98
CA LYS A 80 -5.46 13.75 3.73
C LYS A 80 -4.52 12.61 4.14
N LEU A 81 -3.60 12.19 3.27
CA LEU A 81 -2.61 11.16 3.58
C LEU A 81 -1.58 11.65 4.60
N ASP A 82 -1.07 12.88 4.47
CA ASP A 82 -0.14 13.46 5.45
C ASP A 82 -0.77 13.57 6.84
N ASN A 83 -2.04 13.99 6.88
CA ASN A 83 -2.81 14.06 8.10
C ASN A 83 -3.15 12.67 8.68
N MET A 84 -3.15 11.62 7.87
CA MET A 84 -3.30 10.23 8.30
C MET A 84 -2.01 9.73 8.94
N GLU A 85 -0.86 9.94 8.28
CA GLU A 85 0.46 9.56 8.81
C GLU A 85 0.72 10.22 10.17
N ARG A 86 0.46 11.53 10.27
CA ARG A 86 0.60 12.27 11.54
C ARG A 86 -0.31 11.68 12.62
N TYR A 87 -1.57 11.48 12.29
CA TYR A 87 -2.54 10.93 13.24
C TYR A 87 -2.12 9.55 13.78
N ILE A 88 -1.64 8.65 12.92
CA ILE A 88 -1.16 7.34 13.35
C ILE A 88 0.12 7.46 14.17
N GLY A 89 1.06 8.31 13.75
CA GLY A 89 2.28 8.59 14.52
C GLY A 89 2.01 9.18 15.91
N ASP A 90 0.91 9.90 16.10
CA ASP A 90 0.51 10.46 17.40
C ASP A 90 -0.08 9.41 18.35
N ILE A 91 -0.63 8.29 17.83
CA ILE A 91 -1.33 7.27 18.64
C ILE A 91 -0.54 5.97 18.80
N THR A 92 0.51 5.73 18.00
CA THR A 92 1.30 4.50 18.06
C THR A 92 2.77 4.73 17.69
N SER A 93 3.65 3.85 18.17
CA SER A 93 5.06 3.82 17.76
C SER A 93 5.30 3.12 16.43
N LYS A 94 4.26 2.52 15.84
CA LYS A 94 4.32 1.84 14.54
C LYS A 94 4.36 2.86 13.41
N SER A 95 5.06 2.52 12.32
CA SER A 95 5.17 3.42 11.18
C SER A 95 4.03 3.19 10.19
N LEU A 96 3.38 4.27 9.76
CA LEU A 96 2.50 4.29 8.60
C LEU A 96 3.14 5.18 7.51
N SER A 97 3.27 4.64 6.30
CA SER A 97 3.60 5.41 5.10
C SER A 97 2.39 5.36 4.16
N ALA A 98 1.84 6.52 3.83
CA ALA A 98 0.63 6.65 3.04
C ALA A 98 0.95 7.33 1.71
N GLU A 99 0.77 6.61 0.62
CA GLU A 99 1.18 7.07 -0.70
C GLU A 99 0.04 7.01 -1.72
N HIS A 100 0.08 7.99 -2.62
CA HIS A 100 -0.67 7.88 -3.86
C HIS A 100 -0.04 6.78 -4.68
N ALA A 101 -0.86 5.94 -5.31
CA ALA A 101 -0.42 5.11 -6.42
C ALA A 101 -0.20 5.98 -7.69
N TRP A 102 0.54 7.11 -7.58
CA TRP A 102 0.60 8.19 -8.57
C TRP A 102 1.18 7.79 -9.93
N GLN A 103 1.84 6.64 -10.00
CA GLN A 103 2.58 6.14 -11.16
C GLN A 103 2.93 4.65 -11.01
N VAL A 104 2.59 4.02 -9.88
CA VAL A 104 3.21 2.75 -9.47
C VAL A 104 2.63 1.56 -10.22
N VAL A 105 1.39 1.65 -10.71
CA VAL A 105 0.80 0.56 -11.50
C VAL A 105 1.11 0.74 -13.00
N GLU A 106 0.88 1.92 -13.57
CA GLU A 106 1.09 2.15 -15.02
C GLU A 106 2.58 2.12 -15.43
N VAL A 107 3.50 2.70 -14.65
CA VAL A 107 4.94 2.70 -15.00
C VAL A 107 5.55 1.30 -14.81
N TRP A 108 5.03 0.48 -13.90
CA TRP A 108 5.58 -0.85 -13.61
C TRP A 108 4.88 -1.97 -14.38
N ILE A 109 3.63 -1.80 -14.83
CA ILE A 109 3.07 -2.60 -15.92
C ILE A 109 3.90 -2.40 -17.18
N LEU A 110 4.32 -1.17 -17.49
CA LEU A 110 5.22 -0.89 -18.63
C LEU A 110 6.60 -1.55 -18.43
N ALA A 111 7.21 -1.46 -17.24
CA ALA A 111 8.48 -2.13 -16.95
C ALA A 111 8.37 -3.68 -16.88
N GLY A 112 7.22 -4.22 -16.48
CA GLY A 112 6.92 -5.65 -16.47
C GLY A 112 6.65 -6.22 -17.86
N LEU A 113 5.99 -5.45 -18.74
CA LEU A 113 5.82 -5.75 -20.15
C LEU A 113 7.16 -5.80 -20.89
N GLU A 114 8.09 -4.90 -20.57
CA GLU A 114 9.43 -4.90 -21.15
C GLU A 114 10.17 -6.23 -20.86
N ARG A 115 10.13 -6.71 -19.61
CA ARG A 115 10.69 -8.02 -19.22
C ARG A 115 9.99 -9.22 -19.84
N LEU A 116 8.66 -9.16 -20.03
CA LEU A 116 7.89 -10.21 -20.72
C LEU A 116 8.21 -10.28 -22.22
N VAL A 117 8.48 -9.15 -22.86
CA VAL A 117 8.89 -9.09 -24.27
C VAL A 117 10.31 -9.65 -24.45
N GLU A 118 11.21 -9.43 -23.48
CA GLU A 118 12.55 -10.04 -23.47
C GLU A 118 12.51 -11.55 -23.27
N SER A 119 11.61 -12.07 -22.43
CA SER A 119 11.54 -13.52 -22.16
C SER A 119 10.87 -14.34 -23.27
N VAL A 120 10.20 -13.69 -24.23
CA VAL A 120 9.58 -14.34 -25.41
C VAL A 120 10.50 -14.26 -26.65
N ARG A 121 11.62 -13.54 -26.56
CA ARG A 121 12.63 -13.41 -27.64
C ARG A 121 13.76 -14.45 -27.57
N HIS A 122 13.63 -15.47 -26.73
CA HIS A 122 14.52 -16.62 -26.64
C HIS A 122 13.79 -17.92 -26.96
#